data_AF-A0A8J6PGI5-F1
#
_entry.id   AF-A0A8J6PGI5-F1
#
_cell.length_a   1.000
_cell.length_b   1.000
_cell.length_c   1.000
_cell.angle_alpha   90.00
_cell.angle_beta   90.00
_cell.angle_gamma   90.00
#
_symmetry.space_group_name_H-M   'P 1'
#
loop_
_entity.id
_entity.type
_entity.pdbx_description
1 polymer ?
#
loop_
_entity_poly.entity_id
_entity_poly.type
_entity_poly.pdbx_seq_one_letter_code
_entity_poly.pdbx_strand_id
1 'polypeptide(L)'
;MELTLPKTEVFLSSFKNLYDENFKPRDPKSTKLDINRYYIPDIEKIENGIVGSLIYNYVVRHIMKGAKTDPEFDDKIQYIKGSRKVNFTLINKKDLLIPIYFISIELNGETYALKVNNEKTIQFLNFEDAVEFKNWILYTIKNIKENENLIISNNNIAFANNSISSKIILENIDKVAIEIANNR
;
A
#
# COMPACT_ATOMS: atom_id res chain seq x y z
N MET A 1 10.87 22.40 10.82
CA MET A 1 10.64 21.13 11.53
C MET A 1 10.35 20.10 10.45
N GLU A 2 11.24 19.15 10.22
CA GLU A 2 11.01 18.09 9.24
C GLU A 2 10.10 17.02 9.83
N LEU A 3 9.08 16.62 9.09
CA LEU A 3 8.18 15.55 9.48
C LEU A 3 8.88 14.20 9.19
N THR A 4 9.45 13.57 10.21
CA THR A 4 10.00 12.21 10.09
C THR A 4 8.90 11.19 10.35
N LEU A 5 8.38 10.59 9.29
CA LEU A 5 7.43 9.47 9.40
C LEU A 5 8.18 8.17 9.69
N PRO A 6 7.62 7.27 10.53
CA PRO A 6 8.14 5.92 10.66
C PRO A 6 8.10 5.23 9.30
N LYS A 7 9.05 4.33 9.02
CA LYS A 7 9.16 3.65 7.73
C LYS A 7 9.02 2.15 7.90
N THR A 8 8.39 1.51 6.94
CA THR A 8 8.35 0.06 6.78
C THR A 8 8.94 -0.32 5.43
N GLU A 9 9.48 -1.53 5.36
CA GLU A 9 10.08 -2.07 4.16
C GLU A 9 9.04 -2.85 3.35
N VAL A 10 8.98 -2.58 2.05
CA VAL A 10 8.11 -3.28 1.10
C VAL A 10 8.93 -3.70 -0.12
N PHE A 11 8.66 -4.89 -0.64
CA PHE A 11 9.27 -5.41 -1.87
C PHE A 11 8.24 -5.37 -2.99
N LEU A 12 8.45 -4.51 -3.98
CA LEU A 12 7.56 -4.41 -5.14
C LEU A 12 8.23 -5.06 -6.35
N SER A 13 7.47 -5.89 -7.04
CA SER A 13 7.89 -6.60 -8.24
C SER A 13 7.50 -5.80 -9.48
N SER A 14 8.40 -5.73 -10.43
CA SER A 14 8.15 -5.22 -11.78
C SER A 14 8.68 -6.20 -12.80
N PHE A 15 7.95 -6.37 -13.89
CA PHE A 15 8.33 -7.26 -14.98
C PHE A 15 8.62 -6.44 -16.23
N LYS A 16 9.59 -6.92 -17.01
CA LYS A 16 9.90 -6.35 -18.32
C LYS A 16 9.85 -7.45 -19.36
N ASN A 17 9.31 -7.11 -20.53
CA ASN A 17 9.23 -8.00 -21.69
C ASN A 17 8.41 -9.28 -21.41
N LEU A 18 7.25 -9.15 -20.75
CA LEU A 18 6.32 -10.29 -20.61
C LEU A 18 5.83 -10.76 -21.99
N TYR A 19 5.70 -9.84 -22.93
CA TYR A 19 5.26 -10.10 -24.30
C TYR A 19 6.33 -9.70 -25.33
N ASP A 20 6.27 -10.30 -26.51
CA ASP A 20 7.04 -9.86 -27.68
C ASP A 20 6.34 -8.72 -28.42
N GLU A 21 6.95 -8.24 -29.51
CA GLU A 21 6.42 -7.16 -30.35
C GLU A 21 5.08 -7.50 -31.03
N ASN A 22 4.71 -8.79 -31.07
CA ASN A 22 3.46 -9.29 -31.62
C ASN A 22 2.45 -9.66 -30.51
N PHE A 23 2.67 -9.19 -29.27
CA PHE A 23 1.86 -9.50 -28.09
C PHE A 23 1.78 -11.00 -27.75
N LYS A 24 2.75 -11.80 -28.18
CA LYS A 24 2.85 -13.21 -27.75
C LYS A 24 3.59 -13.28 -26.43
N PRO A 25 3.15 -14.13 -25.47
CA PRO A 25 3.85 -14.29 -24.20
C PRO A 25 5.24 -14.86 -24.43
N ARG A 26 6.26 -14.24 -23.82
CA ARG A 26 7.63 -14.73 -23.85
C ARG A 26 7.80 -15.94 -22.93
N ASP A 27 8.82 -16.76 -23.22
CA ASP A 27 9.22 -17.88 -22.36
C ASP A 27 9.52 -17.38 -20.92
N PRO A 28 8.98 -18.02 -19.86
CA PRO A 28 9.30 -17.71 -18.47
C PRO A 28 10.79 -17.58 -18.18
N LYS A 29 11.60 -18.47 -18.77
CA LYS A 29 13.06 -18.47 -18.54
C LYS A 29 13.74 -17.23 -19.09
N SER A 30 13.16 -16.61 -20.12
CA SER A 30 13.66 -15.37 -20.74
C SER A 30 13.12 -14.09 -20.09
N THR A 31 12.07 -14.21 -19.28
CA THR A 31 11.38 -13.08 -18.65
C THR A 31 12.15 -12.59 -17.44
N LYS A 32 12.36 -11.27 -17.34
CA LYS A 32 13.08 -10.63 -16.22
C LYS A 32 12.11 -10.22 -15.10
N LEU A 33 12.42 -10.69 -13.89
CA LEU A 33 11.76 -10.29 -12.66
C LEU A 33 12.67 -9.33 -11.89
N ASP A 34 12.26 -8.08 -11.80
CA ASP A 34 12.93 -7.05 -11.00
C ASP A 34 12.17 -6.92 -9.66
N ILE A 35 12.78 -7.32 -8.54
CA ILE A 35 12.24 -7.11 -7.20
C ILE A 35 12.95 -5.91 -6.57
N ASN A 36 12.23 -4.82 -6.43
CA ASN A 36 12.76 -3.56 -5.93
C ASN A 36 12.36 -3.36 -4.46
N ARG A 37 13.32 -2.89 -3.66
CA ARG A 37 13.12 -2.58 -2.24
C ARG A 37 12.71 -1.12 -2.10
N TYR A 38 11.58 -0.88 -1.43
CA TYR A 38 11.09 0.45 -1.13
C TYR A 38 10.91 0.64 0.38
N TYR A 39 11.09 1.88 0.83
CA TYR A 39 10.71 2.30 2.16
C TYR A 39 9.51 3.24 2.05
N ILE A 40 8.37 2.79 2.56
CA ILE A 40 7.15 3.59 2.60
C ILE A 40 6.85 4.00 4.05
N PRO A 41 6.07 5.07 4.27
CA PRO A 41 5.59 5.40 5.60
C PRO A 41 4.84 4.23 6.23
N ASP A 42 5.17 3.92 7.48
CA ASP A 42 4.51 2.89 8.28
C ASP A 42 3.23 3.48 8.87
N ILE A 43 2.13 3.31 8.14
CA ILE A 43 0.82 3.89 8.48
C ILE A 43 0.23 3.27 9.75
N GLU A 44 0.61 2.04 10.13
CA GLU A 44 0.20 1.42 11.40
C GLU A 44 0.58 2.29 12.58
N LYS A 45 1.81 2.80 12.55
CA LYS A 45 2.40 3.63 13.60
C LYS A 45 1.85 5.06 13.61
N ILE A 46 1.01 5.42 12.65
CA ILE A 46 0.37 6.73 12.56
C ILE A 46 -1.10 6.58 13.01
N GLU A 47 -1.31 6.54 14.34
CA GLU A 47 -2.63 6.26 14.94
C GLU A 47 -3.74 7.19 14.43
N ASN A 48 -3.46 8.49 14.31
CA ASN A 48 -4.46 9.53 14.02
C ASN A 48 -4.31 10.17 12.64
N GLY A 49 -3.56 9.53 11.73
CA GLY A 49 -3.16 10.14 10.46
C GLY A 49 -2.17 11.30 10.66
N ILE A 50 -2.05 12.17 9.65
CA ILE A 50 -1.19 13.34 9.75
C ILE A 50 -1.96 14.45 10.46
N VAL A 51 -1.46 14.91 11.61
CA VAL A 51 -2.11 15.93 12.43
C VAL A 51 -1.30 17.23 12.39
N GLY A 52 -1.99 18.34 12.12
CA GLY A 52 -1.45 19.68 12.24
C GLY A 52 -1.78 20.29 13.60
N SER A 53 -0.85 21.08 14.15
CA SER A 53 -1.11 21.92 15.31
C SER A 53 -1.14 23.39 14.90
N LEU A 54 -2.29 24.04 15.07
CA LEU A 54 -2.39 25.49 15.01
C LEU A 54 -2.16 26.06 16.41
N ILE A 55 -1.09 26.83 16.57
CA ILE A 55 -0.81 27.58 17.79
C ILE A 55 -0.98 29.05 17.45
N TYR A 56 -1.92 29.72 18.12
CA TYR A 56 -2.08 31.17 17.99
C TYR A 56 -2.07 31.83 19.36
N ASN A 57 -1.40 32.97 19.41
CA ASN A 57 -1.41 33.85 20.57
C ASN A 57 -2.44 34.95 20.31
N TYR A 58 -3.22 35.28 21.33
CA TYR A 58 -4.25 36.30 21.21
C TYR A 58 -4.16 37.30 22.36
N VAL A 59 -4.67 38.50 22.07
CA VAL A 59 -4.84 39.57 23.05
C VAL A 59 -6.28 40.05 22.91
N VAL A 60 -7.07 39.91 23.98
CA VAL A 60 -8.44 40.40 24.04
C VAL A 60 -8.47 41.63 24.94
N ARG A 61 -9.03 42.71 24.42
CA ARG A 61 -9.35 43.90 25.20
C ARG A 61 -10.70 43.67 25.89
N HIS A 62 -10.69 43.62 27.21
CA HIS A 62 -11.87 43.48 28.05
C HIS A 62 -12.08 44.79 28.82
N ILE A 63 -13.30 45.34 28.76
CA ILE A 63 -13.68 46.50 29.58
C ILE A 63 -14.20 45.96 30.90
N MET A 64 -13.50 46.23 32.00
CA MET A 64 -13.95 45.81 33.32
C MET A 64 -15.16 46.67 33.72
N LYS A 65 -16.37 46.19 33.44
CA LYS A 65 -17.59 46.85 33.95
C LYS A 65 -17.53 46.93 35.47
N GLY A 66 -17.77 48.12 35.99
CA GLY A 66 -18.24 48.32 37.36
C GLY A 66 -19.71 47.87 37.50
N ALA A 67 -20.53 48.67 38.18
CA ALA A 67 -21.97 48.43 38.30
C ALA A 67 -22.63 48.28 36.91
N LYS A 68 -23.69 47.45 36.79
CA LYS A 68 -24.41 47.06 35.55
C LYS A 68 -24.97 48.25 34.74
N THR A 69 -24.09 49.04 34.13
CA THR A 69 -24.37 50.25 33.35
C THR A 69 -23.67 50.16 31.99
N ASP A 70 -23.99 51.08 31.08
CA ASP A 70 -23.41 51.12 29.74
C ASP A 70 -21.91 51.46 29.80
N PRO A 71 -21.09 50.98 28.85
CA PRO A 71 -19.64 51.23 28.87
C PRO A 71 -19.31 52.73 28.77
N GLU A 72 -18.51 53.25 29.70
CA GLU A 72 -18.10 54.66 29.76
C GLU A 72 -16.63 54.84 29.34
N PHE A 73 -16.24 56.08 29.02
CA PHE A 73 -14.92 56.41 28.45
C PHE A 73 -13.76 56.23 29.44
N ASP A 74 -14.06 56.20 30.74
CA ASP A 74 -13.13 56.06 31.87
C ASP A 74 -13.08 54.63 32.46
N ASP A 75 -13.84 53.69 31.89
CA ASP A 75 -13.83 52.30 32.31
C ASP A 75 -12.42 51.68 32.21
N LYS A 76 -12.03 50.93 33.24
CA LYS A 76 -10.72 50.26 33.27
C LYS A 76 -10.63 49.21 32.17
N ILE A 77 -9.63 49.37 31.30
CA ILE A 77 -9.32 48.40 30.24
C ILE A 77 -8.36 47.34 30.78
N GLN A 78 -8.77 46.07 30.69
CA GLN A 78 -7.92 44.93 30.95
C GLN A 78 -7.55 44.24 29.62
N TYR A 79 -6.28 43.90 29.45
CA TYR A 79 -5.85 43.07 28.32
C TYR A 79 -5.64 41.63 28.80
N ILE A 80 -6.45 40.73 28.28
CA ILE A 80 -6.32 39.30 28.53
C ILE A 80 -5.46 38.73 27.41
N LYS A 81 -4.28 38.22 27.76
CA LYS A 81 -3.41 37.52 26.82
C LYS A 81 -3.57 36.02 27.02
N GLY A 82 -3.55 35.28 25.92
CA GLY A 82 -3.59 33.83 25.98
C GLY A 82 -2.94 33.20 24.75
N SER A 83 -2.71 31.91 24.85
CA SER A 83 -2.36 31.08 23.71
C SER A 83 -3.40 29.98 23.60
N ARG A 84 -3.73 29.59 22.37
CA ARG A 84 -4.55 28.42 22.12
C ARG A 84 -3.82 27.53 21.14
N LYS A 85 -3.75 26.25 21.48
CA LYS A 85 -3.33 25.18 20.59
C LYS A 85 -4.55 24.38 20.17
N VAL A 86 -4.78 24.25 18.88
CA VAL A 86 -5.81 23.40 18.30
C VAL A 86 -5.12 22.38 17.41
N ASN A 87 -5.41 21.10 17.62
CA ASN A 87 -4.96 20.03 16.74
C ASN A 87 -6.09 19.67 15.78
N PHE A 88 -5.75 19.45 14.53
CA PHE A 88 -6.71 19.03 13.51
C PHE A 88 -6.05 18.01 12.57
N THR A 89 -6.82 17.02 12.15
CA THR A 89 -6.37 16.01 11.19
C THR A 89 -6.24 16.65 9.80
N LEU A 90 -5.03 16.60 9.24
CA LEU A 90 -4.74 17.05 7.88
C LEU A 90 -5.05 15.95 6.86
N ILE A 91 -4.67 14.71 7.18
CA ILE A 91 -4.91 13.52 6.33
C ILE A 91 -5.31 12.36 7.23
N ASN A 92 -6.41 11.68 6.93
CA ASN A 92 -6.84 10.53 7.73
C ASN A 92 -5.93 9.32 7.46
N LYS A 93 -5.79 8.44 8.45
CA LYS A 93 -5.01 7.20 8.33
C LYS A 93 -5.37 6.39 7.08
N LYS A 94 -6.68 6.22 6.81
CA LYS A 94 -7.18 5.47 5.65
C LYS A 94 -6.75 6.06 4.30
N ASP A 95 -6.55 7.37 4.22
CA ASP A 95 -6.19 8.07 2.99
C ASP A 95 -4.67 7.98 2.71
N LEU A 96 -3.90 7.49 3.68
CA LEU A 96 -2.46 7.24 3.55
C LEU A 96 -2.15 5.80 3.12
N LEU A 97 -3.16 4.91 3.09
CA LEU A 97 -2.98 3.52 2.72
C LEU A 97 -2.77 3.42 1.21
N ILE A 98 -1.57 3.01 0.82
CA ILE A 98 -1.25 2.68 -0.57
C ILE A 98 -1.70 1.24 -0.81
N PRO A 99 -2.59 0.96 -1.77
CA PRO A 99 -2.97 -0.40 -2.10
C PRO A 99 -1.75 -1.13 -2.67
N ILE A 100 -1.50 -2.33 -2.15
CA ILE A 100 -0.49 -3.23 -2.69
C ILE A 100 -1.23 -4.46 -3.18
N TYR A 101 -1.07 -4.78 -4.46
CA TYR A 101 -1.76 -5.90 -5.08
C TYR A 101 -0.87 -7.14 -5.08
N PHE A 102 -1.45 -8.32 -4.94
CA PHE A 102 -0.75 -9.59 -5.12
C PHE A 102 -1.67 -10.61 -5.79
N ILE A 103 -1.06 -11.62 -6.41
CA ILE A 103 -1.82 -12.71 -7.04
C ILE A 103 -1.98 -13.83 -6.00
N SER A 104 -3.18 -14.36 -5.88
CA SER A 104 -3.51 -15.47 -5.00
C SER A 104 -4.22 -16.59 -5.75
N ILE A 105 -4.27 -17.77 -5.12
CA ILE A 105 -5.10 -18.90 -5.54
C ILE A 105 -5.80 -19.47 -4.32
N GLU A 106 -7.09 -19.79 -4.46
CA GLU A 106 -7.84 -20.51 -3.43
C GLU A 106 -7.75 -22.02 -3.67
N LEU A 107 -7.20 -22.76 -2.70
CA LEU A 107 -7.11 -24.22 -2.74
C LEU A 107 -7.66 -24.78 -1.42
N ASN A 108 -8.61 -25.71 -1.51
CA ASN A 108 -9.23 -26.34 -0.33
C ASN A 108 -9.80 -25.34 0.70
N GLY A 109 -10.28 -24.17 0.25
CA GLY A 109 -10.81 -23.11 1.12
C GLY A 109 -9.73 -22.24 1.79
N GLU A 110 -8.45 -22.42 1.43
CA GLU A 110 -7.36 -21.57 1.90
C GLU A 110 -6.78 -20.73 0.75
N THR A 111 -6.50 -19.46 1.03
CA THR A 111 -5.86 -18.52 0.08
C THR A 111 -4.35 -18.61 0.17
N TYR A 112 -3.70 -18.86 -0.96
CA TYR A 112 -2.25 -18.88 -1.07
C TYR A 112 -1.74 -17.80 -2.00
N ALA A 113 -0.85 -16.94 -1.50
CA ALA A 113 -0.21 -15.90 -2.30
C ALA A 113 0.91 -16.47 -3.20
N LEU A 114 1.10 -15.87 -4.38
CA LEU A 114 2.16 -16.19 -5.30
C LEU A 114 3.50 -15.70 -4.76
N LYS A 115 4.49 -16.60 -4.67
CA LYS A 115 5.79 -16.32 -4.09
C LYS A 115 6.93 -16.66 -5.04
N VAL A 116 8.03 -15.95 -4.84
CA VAL A 116 9.34 -16.20 -5.43
C VAL A 116 10.17 -16.99 -4.43
N ASN A 117 10.71 -18.12 -4.87
CA ASN A 117 11.54 -19.05 -4.08
C ASN A 117 10.89 -19.46 -2.74
N ASN A 118 9.56 -19.55 -2.67
CA ASN A 118 8.77 -19.79 -1.45
C ASN A 118 8.92 -18.75 -0.32
N GLU A 119 9.70 -17.69 -0.53
CA GLU A 119 10.03 -16.72 0.52
C GLU A 119 9.23 -15.43 0.37
N LYS A 120 9.29 -14.80 -0.81
CA LYS A 120 8.79 -13.44 -1.01
C LYS A 120 7.54 -13.42 -1.87
N THR A 121 6.46 -12.84 -1.36
CA THR A 121 5.24 -12.60 -2.14
C THR A 121 5.53 -11.64 -3.30
N ILE A 122 5.04 -11.96 -4.49
CA ILE A 122 5.07 -11.05 -5.63
C ILE A 122 3.99 -9.99 -5.41
N GLN A 123 4.42 -8.76 -5.21
CA GLN A 123 3.57 -7.62 -4.92
C GLN A 123 3.71 -6.55 -5.99
N PHE A 124 2.62 -5.85 -6.28
CA PHE A 124 2.51 -4.82 -7.31
C PHE A 124 1.95 -3.54 -6.72
N LEU A 125 2.45 -2.41 -7.19
CA LEU A 125 1.89 -1.10 -6.82
C LEU A 125 0.60 -0.80 -7.61
N ASN A 126 0.56 -1.21 -8.87
CA ASN A 126 -0.55 -0.95 -9.78
C ASN A 126 -1.37 -2.22 -10.01
N PHE A 127 -2.68 -2.06 -10.13
CA PHE A 127 -3.58 -3.17 -10.44
C PHE A 127 -3.34 -3.71 -11.85
N GLU A 128 -3.06 -2.82 -12.80
CA GLU A 128 -2.79 -3.16 -14.21
C GLU A 128 -1.58 -4.08 -14.35
N ASP A 129 -0.50 -3.79 -13.64
CA ASP A 129 0.71 -4.63 -13.64
C ASP A 129 0.41 -6.04 -13.09
N ALA A 130 -0.41 -6.12 -12.03
CA ALA A 130 -0.86 -7.39 -11.46
C ALA A 130 -1.75 -8.18 -12.43
N VAL A 131 -2.65 -7.50 -13.16
CA VAL A 131 -3.49 -8.11 -14.21
C VAL A 131 -2.66 -8.61 -15.37
N GLU A 132 -1.74 -7.79 -15.87
CA GLU A 132 -0.86 -8.15 -16.97
C GLU A 132 -0.04 -9.39 -16.63
N PHE A 133 0.55 -9.41 -15.43
CA PHE A 133 1.35 -10.54 -14.97
C PHE A 133 0.49 -11.79 -14.73
N LYS A 134 -0.70 -11.65 -14.13
CA LYS A 134 -1.65 -12.76 -13.97
C LYS A 134 -1.99 -13.38 -15.34
N ASN A 135 -2.37 -12.55 -16.30
CA ASN A 135 -2.71 -13.02 -17.64
C ASN A 135 -1.51 -13.71 -18.29
N TRP A 136 -0.32 -13.14 -18.16
CA TRP A 136 0.90 -13.75 -18.67
C TRP A 136 1.14 -15.14 -18.07
N ILE A 137 0.97 -15.33 -16.75
CA ILE A 137 1.05 -16.65 -16.10
C ILE A 137 0.04 -17.62 -16.73
N LEU A 138 -1.23 -17.20 -16.84
CA LEU A 138 -2.31 -18.06 -17.34
C LEU A 138 -2.13 -18.48 -18.81
N TYR A 139 -1.53 -17.61 -19.64
CA TYR A 139 -1.18 -17.98 -21.00
C TYR A 139 0.01 -18.91 -21.06
N THR A 140 1.01 -18.64 -20.23
CA THR A 140 2.30 -19.33 -20.31
C THR A 140 2.24 -20.73 -19.73
N ILE A 141 1.44 -20.93 -18.68
CA ILE A 141 1.30 -22.22 -18.02
C ILE A 141 0.70 -23.31 -18.90
N LYS A 142 -0.11 -22.92 -19.90
CA LYS A 142 -0.66 -23.84 -20.92
C LYS A 142 0.43 -24.45 -21.81
N ASN A 143 1.57 -23.78 -21.92
CA ASN A 143 2.70 -24.22 -22.74
C ASN A 143 3.77 -24.96 -21.93
N ILE A 144 3.60 -25.07 -20.59
CA ILE A 144 4.51 -25.80 -19.69
C ILE A 144 3.94 -27.21 -19.47
N LYS A 145 4.79 -28.23 -19.53
CA LYS A 145 4.34 -29.62 -19.31
C LYS A 145 3.70 -29.77 -17.93
N GLU A 146 2.69 -30.63 -17.81
CA GLU A 146 1.83 -30.78 -16.61
C GLU A 146 2.56 -30.85 -15.26
N ASN A 147 3.78 -31.38 -15.23
CA ASN A 147 4.58 -31.60 -14.02
C ASN A 147 5.84 -30.72 -13.92
N GLU A 148 6.01 -29.75 -14.82
CA GLU A 148 7.14 -28.82 -14.79
C GLU A 148 6.79 -27.58 -13.96
N ASN A 149 7.76 -27.11 -13.18
CA ASN A 149 7.62 -25.92 -12.34
C ASN A 149 7.76 -24.66 -13.19
N LEU A 150 6.96 -23.63 -12.87
CA LEU A 150 7.14 -22.30 -13.44
C LEU A 150 8.42 -21.63 -12.88
N ILE A 151 9.41 -21.42 -13.74
CA ILE A 151 10.67 -20.75 -13.38
C ILE A 151 10.78 -19.44 -14.16
N ILE A 152 10.91 -18.32 -13.46
CA ILE A 152 11.11 -16.98 -14.05
C ILE A 152 12.49 -16.46 -13.68
N SER A 153 13.35 -16.18 -14.67
CA SER A 153 14.72 -15.69 -14.43
C SER A 153 15.49 -16.51 -13.37
N ASN A 154 15.45 -17.85 -13.46
CA ASN A 154 16.03 -18.80 -12.50
C ASN A 154 15.41 -18.78 -11.09
N ASN A 155 14.33 -18.04 -10.86
CA ASN A 155 13.58 -18.09 -9.61
C ASN A 155 12.38 -19.01 -9.76
N ASN A 156 12.16 -19.85 -8.74
CA ASN A 156 10.98 -20.69 -8.68
C ASN A 156 9.77 -19.85 -8.28
N ILE A 157 8.68 -19.93 -9.04
CA ILE A 157 7.44 -19.26 -8.71
C ILE A 157 6.45 -20.29 -8.18
N ALA A 158 5.90 -20.03 -7.00
CA ALA A 158 5.15 -21.03 -6.24
C ALA A 158 3.93 -20.45 -5.51
N PHE A 159 2.90 -21.29 -5.34
CA PHE A 159 1.75 -21.08 -4.47
C PHE A 159 1.85 -22.13 -3.35
N ALA A 160 1.49 -21.77 -2.12
CA ALA A 160 1.43 -22.72 -0.99
C ALA A 160 2.75 -23.44 -0.63
N ASN A 161 3.92 -22.84 -0.89
CA ASN A 161 5.25 -23.46 -0.71
C ASN A 161 5.49 -24.77 -1.50
N ASN A 162 4.53 -25.17 -2.34
CA ASN A 162 4.64 -26.28 -3.25
C ASN A 162 4.97 -25.72 -4.63
N SER A 163 5.94 -26.33 -5.31
CA SER A 163 6.25 -25.98 -6.69
C SER A 163 4.98 -26.13 -7.53
N ILE A 164 4.56 -25.06 -8.20
CA ILE A 164 3.34 -25.10 -8.98
C ILE A 164 3.59 -25.96 -10.21
N SER A 165 2.95 -27.11 -10.27
CA SER A 165 2.77 -27.84 -11.51
C SER A 165 1.68 -27.14 -12.34
N SER A 166 1.81 -27.13 -13.67
CA SER A 166 0.80 -26.48 -14.53
C SER A 166 -0.59 -27.06 -14.33
N LYS A 167 -0.69 -28.32 -13.90
CA LYS A 167 -1.93 -28.98 -13.51
C LYS A 167 -2.73 -28.22 -12.44
N ILE A 168 -2.10 -27.80 -11.34
CA ILE A 168 -2.82 -27.15 -10.20
C ILE A 168 -3.47 -25.84 -10.63
N ILE A 169 -2.75 -25.01 -11.40
CA ILE A 169 -3.30 -23.75 -11.91
C ILE A 169 -4.38 -24.00 -12.95
N LEU A 170 -4.20 -24.97 -13.85
CA LEU A 170 -5.20 -25.26 -14.88
C LEU A 170 -6.51 -25.79 -14.29
N GLU A 171 -6.44 -26.60 -13.23
CA GLU A 171 -7.61 -27.13 -12.51
C GLU A 171 -8.33 -26.09 -11.64
N ASN A 172 -7.69 -24.96 -11.32
CA ASN A 172 -8.22 -23.92 -10.43
C ASN A 172 -8.08 -22.52 -11.04
N ILE A 173 -8.14 -22.41 -12.37
CA ILE A 173 -7.88 -21.17 -13.10
C ILE A 173 -8.86 -20.06 -12.74
N ASP A 174 -10.10 -20.43 -12.44
CA ASP A 174 -11.19 -19.58 -12.00
C ASP A 174 -10.99 -19.03 -10.57
N LYS A 175 -10.11 -19.68 -9.79
CA LYS A 175 -9.77 -19.30 -8.41
C LYS A 175 -8.49 -18.46 -8.32
N VAL A 176 -7.84 -18.15 -9.45
CA VAL A 176 -6.68 -17.26 -9.48
C VAL A 176 -7.14 -15.80 -9.49
N ALA A 177 -6.91 -15.11 -8.38
CA ALA A 177 -7.41 -13.77 -8.13
C ALA A 177 -6.28 -12.75 -7.91
N ILE A 178 -6.63 -11.47 -8.02
CA ILE A 178 -5.79 -10.36 -7.55
C ILE A 178 -6.41 -9.87 -6.27
N GLU A 179 -5.63 -9.88 -5.21
CA GLU A 179 -6.02 -9.40 -3.90
C GLU A 179 -5.25 -8.14 -3.54
N ILE A 180 -5.85 -7.34 -2.67
CA ILE A 180 -5.19 -6.19 -2.07
C ILE A 180 -4.65 -6.65 -0.72
N ALA A 181 -3.34 -6.51 -0.52
CA ALA A 181 -2.76 -6.58 0.79
C ALA A 181 -3.36 -5.41 1.58
N ASN A 182 -4.30 -5.72 2.46
CA ASN A 182 -4.66 -4.82 3.53
C ASN A 182 -3.38 -4.68 4.36
N ASN A 183 -2.57 -3.68 4.03
CA ASN A 183 -1.50 -3.23 4.91
C ASN A 183 -2.18 -3.03 6.26
N ARG A 184 -1.80 -3.90 7.21
CA ARG A 184 -2.35 -3.88 8.57
C ARG A 184 -2.07 -2.52 9.20
#